data_AF-A0AA38FXK5-F1
#
_entry.id   AF-A0AA38FXK5-F1
#
_cell.length_a   1.000
_cell.length_b   1.000
_cell.length_c   1.000
_cell.angle_alpha   90.00
_cell.angle_beta   90.00
_cell.angle_gamma   90.00
#
_symmetry.space_group_name_H-M   'P 1'
#
loop_
_entity.id
_entity.type
_entity.pdbx_description
1 polymer ?
#
loop_
_entity_poly.entity_id
_entity_poly.type
_entity_poly.pdbx_seq_one_letter_code
_entity_poly.pdbx_strand_id
1 'polypeptide(L)' 'CESFQHFSGRVKASGSLPLYLVSIETPFKQWGKDFIGEILDPSSADHKWILIAIDYFTKW' A
#
# COMPACT_ATOMS: atom_id res chain seq x y z
N CYS A 1 7.18 -22.05 -11.72
CA CYS A 1 6.95 -20.62 -11.44
C CYS A 1 8.12 -19.92 -10.74
N GLU A 2 9.35 -20.44 -10.80
CA GLU A 2 10.55 -19.71 -10.32
C GLU A 2 11.27 -18.98 -11.45
N SER A 3 11.25 -19.52 -12.67
CA SER A 3 12.03 -19.03 -13.82
C SER A 3 11.71 -17.60 -14.28
N PHE A 4 10.51 -17.08 -13.98
CA PHE A 4 10.12 -15.71 -14.33
C PHE A 4 10.56 -14.67 -13.27
N GLN A 5 10.78 -15.07 -12.02
CA GLN A 5 11.26 -14.14 -10.98
C GLN A 5 12.76 -13.85 -11.11
N HIS A 6 13.52 -14.76 -11.73
CA HIS A 6 14.95 -14.58 -11.97
C HIS A 6 15.28 -13.63 -13.13
N PHE A 7 14.32 -13.34 -14.03
CA PHE A 7 14.53 -12.47 -15.20
C PHE A 7 14.10 -11.01 -15.00
N SER A 8 13.57 -10.66 -13.83
CA SER A 8 13.53 -9.26 -13.40
C SER A 8 14.94 -8.85 -13.01
N GLY A 9 15.78 -8.68 -14.02
CA GLY A 9 17.14 -8.19 -13.91
C GLY A 9 17.15 -7.02 -12.96
N ARG A 10 18.12 -7.04 -12.02
CA ARG A 10 18.39 -5.99 -11.05
C ARG A 10 17.98 -4.63 -11.60
N VAL A 11 16.73 -4.24 -11.35
CA VAL A 11 16.38 -2.84 -11.32
C VAL A 11 17.14 -2.41 -10.10
N LYS A 12 18.37 -1.95 -10.30
CA LYS A 12 18.98 -1.06 -9.33
C LYS A 12 17.95 0.05 -9.25
N ALA A 13 17.06 -0.01 -8.26
CA ALA A 13 16.26 1.13 -7.89
C ALA A 13 17.31 2.23 -7.76
N SER A 14 17.32 3.16 -8.72
CA SER A 14 18.12 4.37 -8.60
C SER A 14 17.82 4.86 -7.20
N GLY A 15 18.84 4.94 -6.35
CA GLY A 15 18.69 4.90 -4.89
C GLY A 15 17.46 5.67 -4.41
N SER A 16 16.72 5.08 -3.47
CA SER A 16 15.47 5.62 -2.90
C SER A 16 15.42 7.14 -3.02
N LEU A 17 14.52 7.66 -3.85
CA LEU A 17 14.25 9.10 -3.83
C LEU A 17 13.82 9.46 -2.39
N PRO A 18 14.26 10.61 -1.85
CA PRO A 18 13.84 11.02 -0.53
C PRO A 18 12.31 11.14 -0.51
N LEU A 19 11.67 10.44 0.43
CA LEU A 19 10.25 10.58 0.67
C LEU A 19 10.00 11.92 1.36
N TYR A 20 9.01 12.68 0.87
CA TYR A 20 8.59 13.93 1.47
C TYR A 20 7.40 13.69 2.38
N LEU A 21 7.33 14.44 3.50
CA LEU A 21 6.16 14.40 4.37
C LEU A 21 4.96 15.02 3.66
N VAL A 22 3.82 14.34 3.73
CA VAL A 22 2.55 14.88 3.26
C VAL A 22 1.99 15.83 4.30
N SER A 23 1.98 17.14 3.99
CA SER A 23 1.38 18.19 4.82
C SER A 23 0.03 18.59 4.26
N ILE A 24 -1.03 18.33 5.03
CA ILE A 24 -2.42 18.66 4.69
C ILE A 24 -2.98 19.50 5.83
N GLU A 25 -3.76 20.53 5.51
CA GLU A 25 -4.26 21.52 6.49
C GLU A 25 -5.73 21.33 6.88
N THR A 26 -6.44 20.41 6.20
CA THR A 26 -7.89 20.23 6.38
C THR A 26 -8.28 18.75 6.33
N PRO A 27 -9.23 18.28 7.17
CA PRO A 27 -9.75 16.92 7.10
C PRO A 27 -10.29 16.57 5.70
N PHE A 28 -10.18 15.29 5.32
CA PHE A 28 -10.76 14.69 4.11
C PHE A 28 -10.26 15.25 2.77
N LYS A 29 -9.20 16.07 2.77
CA LYS A 29 -8.61 16.62 1.54
C LYS A 29 -7.77 15.59 0.78
N GLN A 30 -7.10 14.70 1.50
CA GLN A 30 -6.31 13.62 0.92
C GLN A 30 -6.21 12.44 1.90
N TRP A 31 -6.22 11.23 1.37
CA TRP A 31 -6.19 9.98 2.12
C TRP A 31 -5.28 8.95 1.46
N GLY A 32 -4.61 8.16 2.29
CA GLY A 32 -3.89 6.97 1.88
C GLY A 32 -4.84 5.80 1.75
N LYS A 33 -4.60 4.94 0.75
CA LYS A 33 -5.30 3.68 0.56
C LYS A 33 -4.29 2.58 0.44
N ASP A 34 -4.52 1.50 1.17
CA ASP A 34 -3.68 0.32 1.05
C ASP A 34 -4.48 -0.94 1.35
N PHE A 35 -3.99 -2.08 0.87
CA PHE A 35 -4.53 -3.37 1.25
C PHE A 35 -3.63 -3.98 2.31
N ILE A 36 -4.22 -4.38 3.45
CA ILE A 36 -3.58 -5.43 4.25
C ILE A 36 -3.65 -6.67 3.37
N GLY A 37 -2.51 -7.33 3.17
CA GLY A 37 -2.37 -8.48 2.28
C GLY A 37 -3.43 -9.58 2.47
N GLU A 38 -3.41 -10.59 1.61
CA GLU A 38 -4.44 -11.62 1.60
C GLU A 38 -4.64 -12.26 2.99
N ILE A 39 -5.88 -12.27 3.48
CA ILE A 39 -6.22 -13.00 4.70
C ILE A 39 -6.34 -14.48 4.37
N LEU A 40 -5.68 -15.31 5.17
CA LEU A 40 -5.58 -16.76 4.93
C LEU A 40 -6.94 -17.45 5.04
N ASP A 41 -7.72 -17.07 6.04
CA ASP A 41 -9.09 -17.53 6.22
C ASP A 41 -10.04 -16.44 5.72
N PRO A 42 -10.84 -16.69 4.66
CA PRO A 42 -11.79 -15.71 4.15
C PRO A 42 -12.84 -15.35 5.20
N SER A 43 -13.36 -14.11 5.11
CA SER A 43 -14.50 -13.70 5.94
C SER A 43 -15.74 -14.59 5.68
N SER A 44 -16.80 -14.42 6.48
CA SER A 44 -18.08 -15.13 6.29
C SER A 44 -18.75 -14.90 4.92
N ALA A 45 -18.25 -13.94 4.13
CA ALA A 45 -18.70 -13.63 2.77
C ALA A 45 -17.57 -13.77 1.72
N ASP A 46 -16.57 -14.61 1.99
CA ASP A 46 -15.44 -14.92 1.10
C ASP A 46 -14.54 -13.73 0.71
N HIS A 47 -14.65 -12.59 1.40
CA HIS A 47 -13.67 -11.52 1.25
C HIS A 47 -12.29 -11.97 1.73
N LYS A 48 -11.25 -11.66 0.94
CA LYS A 48 -9.86 -12.07 1.16
C LYS A 48 -8.90 -10.90 1.39
N TRP A 49 -9.36 -9.66 1.32
CA TRP A 49 -8.53 -8.49 1.50
C TRP A 49 -9.24 -7.46 2.37
N ILE A 50 -8.45 -6.69 3.10
CA ILE A 50 -8.94 -5.56 3.89
C ILE A 50 -8.37 -4.30 3.25
N LEU A 51 -9.26 -3.44 2.75
CA LEU A 51 -8.91 -2.10 2.30
C LEU A 51 -8.85 -1.17 3.51
N ILE A 52 -7.70 -0.56 3.74
CA ILE A 52 -7.53 0.53 4.70
C ILE A 52 -7.58 1.86 3.96
N ALA A 53 -8.30 2.81 4.55
CA ALA A 53 -8.30 4.21 4.19
C ALA A 53 -7.82 5.02 5.41
N ILE A 54 -6.80 5.87 5.26
CA ILE A 54 -6.35 6.77 6.34
C ILE A 54 -6.35 8.21 5.83
N ASP A 55 -7.12 9.08 6.49
CA ASP A 55 -7.09 10.51 6.24
C ASP A 55 -5.73 11.10 6.64
N TYR A 56 -5.07 11.82 5.74
CA TYR A 56 -3.71 12.29 6.02
C TYR A 56 -3.65 13.46 7.01
N PHE A 57 -4.75 14.16 7.24
CA PHE A 57 -4.80 15.23 8.24
C PHE A 57 -4.99 14.67 9.64
N THR A 58 -6.08 13.93 9.86
CA THR A 58 -6.46 13.39 11.18
C THR A 58 -5.75 12.08 11.53
N LYS A 59 -5.22 11.36 10.53
CA LYS A 59 -4.68 9.99 10.66
C LYS A 59 -5.73 8.98 11.16
N TRP A 60 -7.02 9.27 10.95
CA TRP A 60 -8.15 8.36 11.13
C TRP A 60 -8.32 7.44 9.94
#